data_AF-A0A7S0DHV6-F1
#
_entry.id   AF-A0A7S0DHV6-F1
#
_cell.length_a   1.000
_cell.length_b   1.000
_cell.length_c   1.000
_cell.angle_alpha   90.00
_cell.angle_beta   90.00
_cell.angle_gamma   90.00
#
_symmetry.space_group_name_H-M   'P 1'
#
loop_
_entity.id
_entity.type
_entity.pdbx_description
1 polymer ?
#
loop_
_entity_poly.entity_id
_entity_poly.type
_entity_poly.pdbx_seq_one_letter_code
_entity_poly.pdbx_strand_id
1 'polypeptide(L)'
;IIKSAGVFIIASLLLNERLHWGSLIAVSLAWGSNFLFRRARERLVPGQRQPGIEGSSRGEWIPQARVPDLLNTGDIVLFTSVPALSMKGIGSAAVRLATFSTYDHVALVIKTQMNETFLIEALAEGVSVNEWHNFQDQDWHEEYCRISLRRLNWNKSGTGVSSRGSIVQRAALEEFADGVRGKKYGLNLCGLLCGCGVGEWNDAKRTYFCSELVGEGFKFIGLLPSKICTAQLVPGDFAEGKHLKLPEGASFGPEMKVHFDGRWEGFETATEFVLRSF
;
A
#
# COMPACT_ATOMS: atom_id res chain seq x y z
N ILE A 1 -35.35 7.15 23.18
CA ILE A 1 -35.81 7.65 21.85
C ILE A 1 -34.62 8.04 20.94
N ILE A 2 -33.41 7.49 21.15
CA ILE A 2 -32.27 7.65 20.23
C ILE A 2 -31.56 6.31 20.10
N LYS A 3 -32.19 5.33 19.44
CA LYS A 3 -31.53 4.07 19.01
C LYS A 3 -31.99 3.56 17.63
N SER A 4 -32.79 4.32 16.88
CA SER A 4 -33.44 3.79 15.67
C SER A 4 -33.20 4.59 14.39
N ALA A 5 -32.45 5.71 14.44
CA ALA A 5 -32.26 6.59 13.29
C ALA A 5 -31.12 6.15 12.33
N GLY A 6 -30.19 5.29 12.78
CA GLY A 6 -29.02 4.89 11.99
C GLY A 6 -29.25 3.78 10.96
N VAL A 7 -30.33 3.01 11.09
CA VAL A 7 -30.62 1.86 10.22
C VAL A 7 -31.51 2.26 9.02
N PHE A 8 -32.22 3.39 9.09
CA PHE A 8 -33.13 3.81 8.03
C PHE A 8 -32.49 4.52 6.83
N ILE A 9 -31.23 4.98 6.94
CA ILE A 9 -30.57 5.69 5.83
C ILE A 9 -30.06 4.72 4.74
N ILE A 10 -29.84 3.44 5.07
CA ILE A 10 -29.40 2.44 4.08
C ILE A 10 -30.59 1.88 3.27
N ALA A 11 -31.81 1.90 3.83
CA ALA A 11 -32.98 1.31 3.19
C ALA A 11 -33.72 2.24 2.21
N SER A 12 -33.54 3.57 2.28
CA SER A 12 -34.24 4.53 1.40
C SER A 12 -33.49 4.87 0.10
N LEU A 13 -32.30 4.33 -0.15
CA LEU A 13 -31.54 4.57 -1.39
C LEU A 13 -31.85 3.58 -2.52
N LEU A 14 -32.76 2.62 -2.31
CA LEU A 14 -33.09 1.58 -3.30
C LEU A 14 -34.23 1.92 -4.28
N LEU A 15 -34.72 3.16 -4.29
CA LEU A 15 -35.85 3.57 -5.13
C LEU A 15 -35.56 4.88 -5.88
N ASN A 16 -34.56 4.88 -6.78
CA ASN A 16 -34.63 5.72 -7.98
C ASN A 16 -33.63 5.26 -9.04
N GLU A 17 -34.13 4.85 -10.20
CA GLU A 17 -33.31 4.56 -11.36
C GLU A 17 -32.82 5.88 -12.00
N ARG A 18 -31.54 5.89 -12.40
CA ARG A 18 -30.82 6.98 -13.08
C ARG A 18 -30.29 8.09 -12.16
N LEU A 19 -29.20 7.80 -11.45
CA LEU A 19 -28.21 8.80 -11.01
C LEU A 19 -26.86 8.10 -10.78
N HIS A 20 -25.76 8.74 -11.19
CA HIS A 20 -24.40 8.19 -11.12
C HIS A 20 -23.96 7.92 -9.66
N TRP A 21 -23.96 6.64 -9.27
CA TRP A 21 -23.68 6.15 -7.91
C TRP A 21 -22.28 6.49 -7.36
N GLY A 22 -21.27 6.66 -8.22
CA GLY A 22 -19.89 6.94 -7.79
C GLY A 22 -19.72 8.29 -7.08
N SER A 23 -20.52 9.29 -7.42
CA SER A 23 -20.37 10.65 -6.88
C SER A 23 -21.09 10.83 -5.54
N LEU A 24 -22.19 10.12 -5.30
CA LEU A 24 -23.02 10.31 -4.10
C LEU A 24 -22.47 9.56 -2.87
N ILE A 25 -21.85 8.40 -3.05
CA ILE A 25 -21.19 7.67 -1.96
C ILE A 25 -19.93 8.43 -1.49
N ALA A 26 -19.17 8.99 -2.43
CA ALA A 26 -18.02 9.82 -2.12
C ALA A 26 -18.42 11.11 -1.37
N VAL A 27 -19.51 11.76 -1.76
CA VAL A 27 -19.99 13.01 -1.11
C VAL A 27 -20.63 12.73 0.26
N SER A 28 -21.36 11.63 0.44
CA SER A 28 -21.97 11.28 1.73
C SER A 28 -20.93 10.85 2.78
N LEU A 29 -19.90 10.09 2.37
CA LEU A 29 -18.75 9.75 3.22
C LEU A 29 -17.85 10.98 3.49
N ALA A 30 -17.72 11.91 2.54
CA ALA A 30 -16.99 13.17 2.70
C ALA A 30 -17.68 14.16 3.67
N TRP A 31 -19.02 14.15 3.76
CA TRP A 31 -19.74 15.03 4.70
C TRP A 31 -19.72 14.52 6.14
N GLY A 32 -19.86 13.20 6.34
CA GLY A 32 -19.72 12.59 7.67
C GLY A 32 -18.30 12.67 8.21
N SER A 33 -17.30 12.51 7.34
CA SER A 33 -15.89 12.68 7.71
C SER A 33 -15.52 14.14 7.99
N ASN A 34 -16.08 15.14 7.29
CA ASN A 34 -15.83 16.55 7.58
C ASN A 34 -16.23 16.97 9.00
N PHE A 35 -17.30 16.43 9.57
CA PHE A 35 -17.71 16.72 10.95
C PHE A 35 -16.76 16.09 11.98
N LEU A 36 -16.31 14.86 11.74
CA LEU A 36 -15.30 14.19 12.59
C LEU A 36 -13.90 14.82 12.43
N PHE A 37 -13.53 15.26 11.22
CA PHE A 37 -12.28 15.94 10.91
C PHE A 37 -12.19 17.32 11.55
N ARG A 38 -13.30 18.08 11.61
CA ARG A 38 -13.31 19.41 12.24
C ARG A 38 -13.00 19.32 13.75
N ARG A 39 -13.46 18.25 14.40
CA ARG A 39 -13.19 17.97 15.83
C ARG A 39 -11.78 17.40 16.08
N ALA A 40 -11.21 16.69 15.10
CA ALA A 40 -9.81 16.22 15.15
C ALA A 40 -8.81 17.37 14.92
N ARG A 41 -9.15 18.33 14.04
CA ARG A 41 -8.32 19.50 13.72
C ARG A 41 -8.16 20.46 14.91
N GLU A 42 -9.15 20.55 15.78
CA GLU A 42 -9.12 21.36 17.01
C GLU A 42 -8.26 20.73 18.14
N ARG A 43 -7.73 19.51 17.96
CA ARG A 43 -6.83 18.84 18.91
C ARG A 43 -5.40 18.64 18.39
N LEU A 44 -5.02 19.36 17.32
CA LEU A 44 -3.65 19.44 16.83
C LEU A 44 -2.78 20.24 17.81
N VAL A 45 -2.49 19.67 18.97
CA VAL A 45 -1.40 20.12 19.83
C VAL A 45 -0.12 19.47 19.28
N PRO A 46 0.94 20.23 18.97
CA PRO A 46 2.24 19.64 18.66
C PRO A 46 2.64 18.76 19.84
N GLY A 47 2.75 17.45 19.62
CA GLY A 47 3.23 16.54 20.64
C GLY A 47 4.62 16.99 21.08
N GLN A 48 4.75 17.39 22.35
CA GLN A 48 6.06 17.60 22.95
C GLN A 48 6.85 16.29 22.87
N ARG A 49 8.15 16.38 22.55
CA ARG A 49 9.10 15.25 22.67
C ARG A 49 8.91 14.61 24.04
N GLN A 50 8.44 13.37 24.08
CA GLN A 50 8.58 12.57 25.29
C GLN A 50 10.03 12.06 25.35
N PRO A 51 10.79 12.38 26.41
CA PRO A 51 12.08 11.75 26.61
C PRO A 51 11.88 10.31 27.10
N GLY A 52 12.49 9.37 26.39
CA GLY A 52 12.87 8.04 26.89
C GLY A 52 11.76 7.21 27.53
N ILE A 53 11.09 6.38 26.72
CA ILE A 53 10.51 5.12 27.23
C ILE A 53 11.43 3.99 26.77
N GLU A 54 12.49 3.76 27.53
CA GLU A 54 13.16 2.46 27.56
C GLU A 54 12.15 1.41 28.06
N GLY A 55 11.96 0.32 27.32
CA GLY A 55 11.29 -0.87 27.84
C GLY A 55 9.99 -1.30 27.19
N SER A 56 9.75 -1.04 25.90
CA SER A 56 8.73 -1.79 25.14
C SER A 56 9.41 -2.66 24.08
N SER A 57 9.29 -3.97 24.22
CA SER A 57 9.77 -5.01 23.29
C SER A 57 9.02 -5.01 21.94
N ARG A 58 8.82 -3.83 21.36
CA ARG A 58 8.19 -3.62 20.05
C ARG A 58 9.29 -3.66 19.00
N GLY A 59 9.03 -4.35 17.89
CA GLY A 59 9.99 -4.69 16.84
C GLY A 59 10.99 -3.59 16.47
N GLU A 60 12.20 -4.03 16.13
CA GLU A 60 13.33 -3.18 15.79
C GLU A 60 12.94 -2.15 14.72
N TRP A 61 13.02 -0.87 15.07
CA TRP A 61 12.84 0.23 14.13
C TRP A 61 14.09 0.35 13.26
N ILE A 62 13.88 0.50 11.96
CA ILE A 62 14.96 0.68 11.00
C ILE A 62 15.15 2.18 10.75
N PRO A 63 16.33 2.75 11.05
CA PRO A 63 16.65 4.11 10.61
C PRO A 63 16.54 4.21 9.09
N GLN A 64 15.89 5.25 8.60
CA GLN A 64 15.63 5.44 7.16
C GLN A 64 16.91 5.36 6.30
N ALA A 65 18.05 5.82 6.83
CA ALA A 65 19.36 5.76 6.17
C ALA A 65 19.84 4.32 5.90
N ARG A 66 19.38 3.32 6.67
CA ARG A 66 19.75 1.91 6.50
C ARG A 66 18.83 1.16 5.54
N VAL A 67 17.74 1.77 5.09
CA VAL A 67 16.73 1.10 4.28
C VAL A 67 17.30 0.58 2.95
N PRO A 68 18.08 1.36 2.17
CA PRO A 68 18.68 0.86 0.93
C PRO A 68 19.55 -0.39 1.13
N ASP A 69 20.27 -0.48 2.25
CA ASP A 69 21.15 -1.63 2.53
C ASP A 69 20.38 -2.91 2.86
N LEU A 70 19.17 -2.77 3.43
CA LEU A 70 18.36 -3.88 3.90
C LEU A 70 17.43 -4.46 2.83
N LEU A 71 17.03 -3.63 1.87
CA LEU A 71 16.11 -4.03 0.82
C LEU A 71 16.81 -4.84 -0.28
N ASN A 72 16.05 -5.73 -0.91
CA ASN A 72 16.45 -6.49 -2.09
C ASN A 72 15.35 -6.47 -3.15
N THR A 73 15.70 -6.82 -4.38
CA THR A 73 14.72 -6.99 -5.46
C THR A 73 13.65 -8.01 -5.06
N GLY A 74 12.39 -7.62 -5.19
CA GLY A 74 11.23 -8.43 -4.78
C GLY A 74 10.70 -8.13 -3.39
N ASP A 75 11.43 -7.39 -2.56
CA ASP A 75 10.91 -6.85 -1.30
C ASP A 75 9.80 -5.83 -1.59
N ILE A 76 8.97 -5.55 -0.58
CA ILE A 76 7.88 -4.60 -0.69
C ILE A 76 7.96 -3.53 0.40
N VAL A 77 7.44 -2.35 0.06
CA VAL A 77 7.26 -1.23 0.99
C VAL A 77 5.78 -0.92 1.09
N LEU A 78 5.27 -0.89 2.32
CA LEU A 78 3.89 -0.60 2.65
C LEU A 78 3.80 0.79 3.27
N PHE A 79 2.80 1.56 2.86
CA PHE A 79 2.64 2.94 3.31
C PHE A 79 1.25 3.20 3.90
N THR A 80 1.22 4.01 4.96
CA THR A 80 0.01 4.62 5.49
C THR A 80 0.13 6.13 5.32
N SER A 81 -0.67 6.68 4.40
CA SER A 81 -0.65 8.12 4.09
C SER A 81 -1.35 8.93 5.17
N VAL A 82 -0.84 10.14 5.44
CA VAL A 82 -1.51 11.15 6.27
C VAL A 82 -2.57 11.86 5.42
N PRO A 83 -3.88 11.71 5.69
CA PRO A 83 -4.92 12.26 4.81
C PRO A 83 -4.86 13.78 4.62
N ALA A 84 -4.27 14.50 5.57
CA ALA A 84 -4.17 15.96 5.56
C ALA A 84 -2.92 16.49 4.83
N LEU A 85 -1.89 15.65 4.65
CA LEU A 85 -0.60 16.07 4.07
C LEU A 85 -0.32 15.40 2.73
N SER A 86 -0.87 14.21 2.48
CA SER A 86 -0.64 13.55 1.20
C SER A 86 -1.43 14.23 0.09
N MET A 87 -0.82 14.37 -1.09
CA MET A 87 -1.50 14.76 -2.32
C MET A 87 -2.60 13.74 -2.71
N LYS A 88 -2.56 12.53 -2.12
CA LYS A 88 -3.57 11.47 -2.19
C LYS A 88 -4.72 11.65 -1.18
N GLY A 89 -4.74 12.74 -0.42
CA GLY A 89 -5.43 12.97 0.87
C GLY A 89 -6.73 12.18 1.10
N ILE A 90 -7.77 12.43 0.31
CA ILE A 90 -9.09 11.78 0.46
C ILE A 90 -9.10 10.33 -0.06
N GLY A 91 -8.34 10.05 -1.12
CA GLY A 91 -8.24 8.71 -1.71
C GLY A 91 -7.63 7.70 -0.76
N SER A 92 -6.59 8.08 -0.03
CA SER A 92 -5.91 7.18 0.94
C SER A 92 -6.84 6.71 2.07
N ALA A 93 -7.62 7.63 2.66
CA ALA A 93 -8.60 7.28 3.69
C ALA A 93 -9.71 6.38 3.16
N ALA A 94 -10.19 6.64 1.93
CA ALA A 94 -11.19 5.82 1.27
C ALA A 94 -10.67 4.40 0.99
N VAL A 95 -9.43 4.27 0.51
CA VAL A 95 -8.79 2.96 0.29
C VAL A 95 -8.70 2.19 1.60
N ARG A 96 -8.20 2.78 2.68
CA ARG A 96 -8.11 2.09 3.99
C ARG A 96 -9.46 1.63 4.51
N LEU A 97 -10.49 2.49 4.38
CA LEU A 97 -11.85 2.16 4.80
C LEU A 97 -12.45 1.02 3.96
N ALA A 98 -12.35 1.10 2.63
CA ALA A 98 -12.92 0.11 1.73
C ALA A 98 -12.23 -1.26 1.82
N THR A 99 -10.95 -1.26 2.17
CA THR A 99 -10.11 -2.47 2.21
C THR A 99 -9.90 -3.02 3.62
N PHE A 100 -10.46 -2.35 4.65
CA PHE A 100 -10.26 -2.69 6.06
C PHE A 100 -8.78 -2.89 6.41
N SER A 101 -7.92 -2.04 5.85
CA SER A 101 -6.46 -2.11 5.95
C SER A 101 -5.90 -0.85 6.58
N THR A 102 -4.83 -0.99 7.34
CA THR A 102 -4.03 0.15 7.84
C THR A 102 -3.14 0.75 6.76
N TYR A 103 -2.84 0.00 5.72
CA TYR A 103 -2.04 0.44 4.56
C TYR A 103 -2.95 0.82 3.39
N ASP A 104 -2.60 1.92 2.71
CA ASP A 104 -3.30 2.44 1.52
C ASP A 104 -2.45 2.43 0.25
N HIS A 105 -1.16 2.14 0.38
CA HIS A 105 -0.25 2.07 -0.76
C HIS A 105 0.81 1.00 -0.53
N VAL A 106 1.29 0.43 -1.64
CA VAL A 106 2.35 -0.58 -1.67
C VAL A 106 3.23 -0.35 -2.89
N ALA A 107 4.54 -0.52 -2.72
CA ALA A 107 5.53 -0.45 -3.79
C ALA A 107 6.37 -1.72 -3.83
N LEU A 108 6.83 -2.08 -5.03
CA LEU A 108 7.76 -3.20 -5.26
C LEU A 108 9.19 -2.65 -5.34
N VAL A 109 10.13 -3.33 -4.70
CA VAL A 109 11.54 -2.95 -4.74
C VAL A 109 12.28 -3.65 -5.88
N ILE A 110 13.11 -2.88 -6.58
CA ILE A 110 14.14 -3.39 -7.49
C ILE A 110 15.49 -2.82 -7.07
N LYS A 111 16.48 -3.71 -6.91
CA LYS A 111 17.88 -3.34 -6.81
C LYS A 111 18.62 -3.58 -8.11
N THR A 112 19.35 -2.57 -8.58
CA THR A 112 20.20 -2.67 -9.77
C THR A 112 21.49 -3.42 -9.48
N GLN A 113 22.29 -3.67 -10.53
CA GLN A 113 23.63 -4.25 -10.36
C GLN A 113 24.59 -3.35 -9.58
N MET A 114 24.31 -2.04 -9.54
CA MET A 114 25.09 -1.04 -8.82
C MET A 114 24.59 -0.85 -7.38
N ASN A 115 23.70 -1.74 -6.90
CA ASN A 115 23.10 -1.69 -5.56
C ASN A 115 22.23 -0.44 -5.29
N GLU A 116 21.80 0.25 -6.35
CA GLU A 116 20.81 1.33 -6.24
C GLU A 116 19.43 0.73 -6.00
N THR A 117 18.64 1.39 -5.16
CA THR A 117 17.31 0.92 -4.76
C THR A 117 16.23 1.75 -5.41
N PHE A 118 15.37 1.10 -6.19
CA PHE A 118 14.23 1.70 -6.86
C PHE A 118 12.92 1.15 -6.30
N LEU A 119 11.93 2.03 -6.22
CA LEU A 119 10.54 1.72 -5.92
C LEU A 119 9.74 1.79 -7.21
N ILE A 120 9.09 0.68 -7.58
CA ILE A 120 8.05 0.68 -8.61
C ILE A 120 6.71 0.88 -7.90
N GLU A 121 5.98 1.90 -8.31
CA GLU A 121 4.71 2.25 -7.70
C GLU A 121 3.73 2.82 -8.72
N ALA A 122 2.44 2.55 -8.50
CA ALA A 122 1.36 3.21 -9.23
C ALA A 122 0.85 4.38 -8.37
N LEU A 123 1.15 5.60 -8.80
CA LEU A 123 0.71 6.87 -8.22
C LEU A 123 -0.41 7.47 -9.07
N ALA A 124 -1.03 8.58 -8.65
CA ALA A 124 -2.12 9.20 -9.41
C ALA A 124 -1.69 9.63 -10.83
N GLU A 125 -0.42 9.98 -10.99
CA GLU A 125 0.24 10.37 -12.23
C GLU A 125 0.53 9.17 -13.15
N GLY A 126 0.49 7.95 -12.62
CA GLY A 126 0.78 6.71 -13.33
C GLY A 126 1.80 5.83 -12.61
N VAL A 127 2.28 4.82 -13.34
CA VAL A 127 3.34 3.93 -12.88
C VAL A 127 4.69 4.62 -13.03
N SER A 128 5.37 4.81 -11.91
CA SER A 128 6.71 5.39 -11.84
C SER A 128 7.70 4.39 -11.25
N VAL A 129 8.97 4.60 -11.60
CA VAL A 129 10.11 3.90 -11.01
C VAL A 129 11.03 4.96 -10.44
N ASN A 130 11.01 5.09 -9.12
CA ASN A 130 11.66 6.18 -8.39
C ASN A 130 12.81 5.64 -7.54
N GLU A 131 13.94 6.34 -7.51
CA GLU A 131 15.01 6.00 -6.58
C GLU A 131 14.60 6.28 -5.14
N TRP A 132 14.99 5.38 -4.22
CA TRP A 132 14.78 5.58 -2.79
C TRP A 132 15.47 6.86 -2.30
N HIS A 133 16.61 7.22 -2.88
CA HIS A 133 17.31 8.45 -2.52
C HIS A 133 16.47 9.70 -2.85
N ASN A 134 15.83 9.74 -4.02
CA ASN A 134 14.91 10.84 -4.38
C ASN A 134 13.71 10.92 -3.43
N PHE A 135 13.21 9.79 -2.94
CA PHE A 135 12.14 9.75 -1.94
C PHE A 135 12.56 10.45 -0.63
N GLN A 136 13.84 10.39 -0.28
CA GLN A 136 14.40 11.10 0.88
C GLN A 136 14.62 12.58 0.55
N ASP A 137 15.33 12.88 -0.54
CA ASP A 137 15.74 14.24 -0.91
C ASP A 137 14.57 15.18 -1.21
N GLN A 138 13.43 14.62 -1.64
CA GLN A 138 12.21 15.38 -1.91
C GLN A 138 11.23 15.38 -0.72
N ASP A 139 11.65 14.89 0.45
CA ASP A 139 10.83 14.81 1.66
C ASP A 139 9.49 14.08 1.47
N TRP A 140 9.37 13.18 0.49
CA TRP A 140 8.13 12.43 0.20
C TRP A 140 7.68 11.55 1.36
N HIS A 141 8.61 11.20 2.26
CA HIS A 141 8.31 10.50 3.49
C HIS A 141 7.35 11.28 4.41
N GLU A 142 7.30 12.62 4.33
CA GLU A 142 6.39 13.45 5.13
C GLU A 142 4.90 13.23 4.79
N GLU A 143 4.58 12.66 3.63
CA GLU A 143 3.22 12.31 3.25
C GLU A 143 2.67 11.09 4.01
N TYR A 144 3.53 10.36 4.74
CA TYR A 144 3.20 9.09 5.36
C TYR A 144 3.42 9.14 6.88
N CYS A 145 2.44 8.64 7.65
CA CYS A 145 2.61 8.45 9.09
C CYS A 145 3.20 7.08 9.44
N ARG A 146 3.27 6.17 8.45
CA ARG A 146 3.90 4.85 8.61
C ARG A 146 4.45 4.36 7.29
N ILE A 147 5.67 3.85 7.36
CA ILE A 147 6.32 3.10 6.29
C ILE A 147 6.83 1.79 6.89
N SER A 148 6.46 0.67 6.31
CA SER A 148 6.86 -0.67 6.75
C SER A 148 7.46 -1.45 5.59
N LEU A 149 8.55 -2.16 5.84
CA LEU A 149 9.22 -3.01 4.87
C LEU A 149 8.84 -4.46 5.13
N ARG A 150 8.70 -5.25 4.06
CA ARG A 150 8.65 -6.72 4.18
C ARG A 150 9.60 -7.37 3.19
N ARG A 151 10.50 -8.18 3.72
CA ARG A 151 11.47 -8.93 2.93
C ARG A 151 10.81 -10.13 2.28
N LEU A 152 11.03 -10.31 0.98
CA LEU A 152 10.66 -11.54 0.29
C LEU A 152 11.73 -12.60 0.56
N ASN A 153 11.36 -13.62 1.31
CA ASN A 153 12.18 -14.81 1.51
C ASN A 153 11.76 -15.84 0.47
N TRP A 154 12.60 -16.08 -0.53
CA TRP A 154 12.32 -17.06 -1.57
C TRP A 154 13.44 -18.09 -1.72
N ASN A 155 13.19 -19.28 -1.17
CA ASN A 155 14.01 -20.47 -1.32
C ASN A 155 13.24 -21.49 -2.15
N LYS A 156 13.48 -21.55 -3.46
CA LYS A 156 12.92 -22.63 -4.28
C LYS A 156 13.50 -23.95 -3.78
N SER A 157 12.66 -24.78 -3.17
CA SER A 157 13.10 -25.98 -2.43
C SER A 157 13.95 -26.91 -3.30
N GLY A 158 15.03 -27.46 -2.73
CA GLY A 158 15.74 -28.63 -3.28
C GLY A 158 17.00 -28.39 -4.12
N THR A 159 17.19 -27.22 -4.73
CA THR A 159 18.47 -26.88 -5.40
C THR A 159 19.01 -25.65 -4.72
N GLY A 160 20.04 -25.78 -3.88
CA GLY A 160 20.67 -24.66 -3.18
C GLY A 160 20.71 -23.44 -4.10
N VAL A 161 19.87 -22.44 -3.79
CA VAL A 161 19.61 -21.30 -4.67
C VAL A 161 20.92 -20.57 -4.82
N SER A 162 21.60 -20.91 -5.92
CA SER A 162 22.82 -20.29 -6.38
C SER A 162 22.42 -18.90 -6.84
N SER A 163 23.32 -17.92 -6.67
CA SER A 163 23.13 -16.49 -7.00
C SER A 163 22.49 -16.21 -8.38
N ARG A 164 22.51 -17.20 -9.29
CA ARG A 164 21.80 -17.21 -10.57
C ARG A 164 20.27 -17.07 -10.47
N GLY A 165 19.62 -17.65 -9.46
CA GLY A 165 18.16 -17.52 -9.29
C GLY A 165 17.75 -16.07 -9.01
N SER A 166 18.50 -15.39 -8.15
CA SER A 166 18.32 -13.96 -7.85
C SER A 166 18.59 -13.07 -9.06
N ILE A 167 19.60 -13.38 -9.89
CA ILE A 167 19.91 -12.59 -11.11
C ILE A 167 18.79 -12.66 -12.14
N VAL A 168 18.25 -13.85 -12.43
CA VAL A 168 17.17 -14.01 -13.41
C VAL A 168 15.89 -13.34 -12.93
N GLN A 169 15.57 -13.46 -11.64
CA GLN A 169 14.42 -12.79 -11.05
C GLN A 169 14.55 -11.27 -11.09
N ARG A 170 15.74 -10.76 -10.78
CA ARG A 170 16.03 -9.33 -10.90
C ARG A 170 15.85 -8.86 -12.34
N ALA A 171 16.46 -9.54 -13.31
CA ALA A 171 16.34 -9.16 -14.72
C ALA A 171 14.88 -9.19 -15.19
N ALA A 172 14.10 -10.19 -14.76
CA ALA A 172 12.67 -10.26 -15.07
C ALA A 172 11.87 -9.12 -14.43
N LEU A 173 12.18 -8.73 -13.19
CA LEU A 173 11.52 -7.57 -12.56
C LEU A 173 11.96 -6.25 -13.18
N GLU A 174 13.22 -6.10 -13.60
CA GLU A 174 13.70 -4.95 -14.37
C GLU A 174 12.95 -4.84 -15.72
N GLU A 175 12.83 -5.94 -16.46
CA GLU A 175 12.04 -6.01 -17.71
C GLU A 175 10.58 -5.65 -17.48
N PHE A 176 9.98 -6.18 -16.41
CA PHE A 176 8.62 -5.82 -16.01
C PHE A 176 8.52 -4.31 -15.73
N ALA A 177 9.43 -3.76 -14.93
CA ALA A 177 9.46 -2.34 -14.56
C ALA A 177 9.47 -1.42 -15.79
N ASP A 178 10.33 -1.73 -16.76
CA ASP A 178 10.45 -0.96 -17.99
C ASP A 178 9.18 -1.05 -18.83
N GLY A 179 8.56 -2.22 -18.92
CA GLY A 179 7.33 -2.39 -19.67
C GLY A 179 6.08 -1.81 -19.00
N VAL A 180 6.07 -1.61 -17.67
CA VAL A 180 4.96 -0.94 -16.96
C VAL A 180 5.15 0.56 -16.79
N ARG A 181 6.38 1.08 -16.93
CA ARG A 181 6.70 2.50 -16.74
C ARG A 181 5.81 3.39 -17.60
N GLY A 182 5.26 4.45 -17.00
CA GLY A 182 4.42 5.43 -17.68
C GLY A 182 2.99 4.97 -17.99
N LYS A 183 2.62 3.74 -17.63
CA LYS A 183 1.21 3.30 -17.70
C LYS A 183 0.37 4.09 -16.72
N LYS A 184 -0.91 4.29 -17.07
CA LYS A 184 -1.80 5.16 -16.29
C LYS A 184 -2.23 4.52 -14.99
N TYR A 185 -2.55 5.36 -14.01
CA TYR A 185 -3.22 4.92 -12.80
C TYR A 185 -4.68 4.59 -13.07
N GLY A 186 -5.22 3.60 -12.36
CA GLY A 186 -6.64 3.31 -12.41
C GLY A 186 -7.13 2.71 -11.10
N LEU A 187 -8.11 3.36 -10.49
CA LEU A 187 -8.88 2.76 -9.40
C LEU A 187 -9.86 1.75 -10.00
N ASN A 188 -9.36 0.54 -10.24
CA ASN A 188 -10.22 -0.60 -10.61
C ASN A 188 -10.92 -1.15 -9.36
N LEU A 189 -11.56 -0.30 -8.55
CA LEU A 189 -12.40 -0.71 -7.41
C LEU A 189 -13.56 -1.60 -7.88
N CYS A 190 -14.05 -1.42 -9.11
CA CYS A 190 -14.98 -2.36 -9.73
C CYS A 190 -14.35 -3.74 -10.05
N GLY A 191 -13.03 -3.83 -10.27
CA GLY A 191 -12.32 -5.11 -10.41
C GLY A 191 -12.27 -5.91 -9.10
N LEU A 192 -12.40 -5.23 -7.96
CA LEU A 192 -12.59 -5.85 -6.65
C LEU A 192 -13.92 -6.60 -6.53
N LEU A 193 -14.96 -6.12 -7.25
CA LEU A 193 -16.33 -6.66 -7.20
C LEU A 193 -16.71 -7.52 -8.43
N CYS A 194 -16.06 -7.31 -9.57
CA CYS A 194 -16.35 -8.02 -10.81
C CYS A 194 -15.17 -8.90 -11.21
N GLY A 195 -15.41 -10.22 -11.26
CA GLY A 195 -14.43 -11.24 -11.60
C GLY A 195 -13.73 -10.99 -12.94
N CYS A 196 -12.43 -10.73 -12.83
CA CYS A 196 -11.33 -10.76 -13.80
C CYS A 196 -11.61 -10.61 -15.30
N GLY A 197 -10.96 -9.59 -15.85
CA GLY A 197 -10.62 -9.42 -17.26
C GLY A 197 -9.85 -8.12 -17.45
N VAL A 198 -8.63 -8.02 -16.90
CA VAL A 198 -7.73 -6.88 -17.16
C VAL A 198 -6.71 -7.37 -18.16
N GLY A 199 -6.59 -6.70 -19.31
CA GLY A 199 -5.89 -7.15 -20.54
C GLY A 199 -4.42 -7.56 -20.37
N GLU A 200 -3.67 -7.77 -21.44
CA GLU A 200 -2.26 -8.15 -21.26
C GLU A 200 -1.46 -7.07 -20.50
N TRP A 201 -0.46 -7.46 -19.71
CA TRP A 201 0.33 -6.52 -18.90
C TRP A 201 1.02 -5.45 -19.75
N ASN A 202 1.32 -5.77 -21.02
CA ASN A 202 1.94 -4.93 -22.04
C ASN A 202 0.96 -3.96 -22.73
N ASP A 203 -0.36 -4.08 -22.54
CA ASP A 203 -1.35 -3.22 -23.20
C ASP A 203 -1.16 -1.74 -22.82
N ALA A 204 -1.00 -0.87 -23.81
CA ALA A 204 -0.79 0.56 -23.62
C ALA A 204 -1.99 1.28 -22.95
N LYS A 205 -3.20 0.72 -23.05
CA LYS A 205 -4.41 1.26 -22.41
C LYS A 205 -4.61 0.74 -20.99
N ARG A 206 -3.78 -0.22 -20.55
CA ARG A 206 -3.89 -0.80 -19.22
C ARG A 206 -3.62 0.25 -18.15
N THR A 207 -4.45 0.22 -17.13
CA THR A 207 -4.28 1.00 -15.91
C THR A 207 -3.87 0.09 -14.77
N TYR A 208 -3.17 0.64 -13.78
CA TYR A 208 -2.77 -0.11 -12.59
C TYR A 208 -3.20 0.59 -11.31
N PHE A 209 -3.70 -0.21 -10.37
CA PHE A 209 -3.72 0.14 -8.96
C PHE A 209 -2.41 -0.33 -8.29
N CYS A 210 -2.04 0.25 -7.14
CA CYS A 210 -0.73 0.00 -6.51
C CYS A 210 -0.52 -1.48 -6.15
N SER A 211 -1.49 -2.12 -5.49
CA SER A 211 -1.43 -3.55 -5.16
C SER A 211 -1.57 -4.47 -6.38
N GLU A 212 -2.33 -4.04 -7.40
CA GLU A 212 -2.44 -4.76 -8.66
C GLU A 212 -1.09 -4.80 -9.38
N LEU A 213 -0.37 -3.68 -9.42
CA LEU A 213 0.96 -3.58 -10.02
C LEU A 213 1.95 -4.54 -9.36
N VAL A 214 2.01 -4.54 -8.03
CA VAL A 214 2.88 -5.44 -7.26
C VAL A 214 2.49 -6.90 -7.49
N GLY A 215 1.19 -7.20 -7.50
CA GLY A 215 0.68 -8.54 -7.79
C GLY A 215 1.01 -9.02 -9.20
N GLU A 216 0.90 -8.17 -10.22
CA GLU A 216 1.30 -8.51 -11.59
C GLU A 216 2.80 -8.71 -11.71
N GLY A 217 3.62 -7.91 -11.00
CA GLY A 217 5.06 -8.14 -10.90
C GLY A 217 5.40 -9.52 -10.32
N PHE A 218 4.71 -9.93 -9.26
CA PHE A 218 4.89 -11.27 -8.69
C PHE A 218 4.35 -12.39 -9.59
N LYS A 219 3.26 -12.19 -10.32
CA LYS A 219 2.84 -13.15 -11.35
C LYS A 219 3.87 -13.28 -12.46
N PHE A 220 4.44 -12.16 -12.91
CA PHE A 220 5.42 -12.11 -13.99
C PHE A 220 6.64 -12.98 -13.68
N ILE A 221 7.11 -12.97 -12.42
CA ILE A 221 8.21 -13.82 -11.96
C ILE A 221 7.77 -15.19 -11.40
N GLY A 222 6.49 -15.55 -11.52
CA GLY A 222 5.97 -16.86 -11.10
C GLY A 222 5.79 -17.04 -9.59
N LEU A 223 5.77 -15.95 -8.81
CA LEU A 223 5.48 -15.94 -7.37
C LEU A 223 4.00 -15.85 -7.02
N LEU A 224 3.14 -15.54 -8.00
CA LEU A 224 1.70 -15.69 -7.85
C LEU A 224 1.16 -16.58 -8.96
N PRO A 225 0.27 -17.54 -8.65
CA PRO A 225 -0.42 -18.32 -9.67
C PRO A 225 -1.15 -17.41 -10.67
N SER A 226 -1.05 -17.74 -11.97
CA SER A 226 -1.70 -16.99 -13.06
C SER A 226 -3.20 -16.81 -12.87
N LYS A 227 -3.86 -17.75 -12.19
CA LYS A 227 -5.29 -17.73 -11.86
C LYS A 227 -5.72 -16.68 -10.83
N ILE A 228 -4.78 -16.11 -10.06
CA ILE A 228 -5.13 -15.09 -9.06
C ILE A 228 -5.54 -13.80 -9.78
N CYS A 229 -6.62 -13.16 -9.36
CA CYS A 229 -6.98 -11.83 -9.86
C CYS A 229 -6.18 -10.78 -9.10
N THR A 230 -5.17 -10.18 -9.72
CA THR A 230 -4.35 -9.13 -9.09
C THR A 230 -5.13 -7.84 -8.88
N ALA A 231 -6.12 -7.56 -9.73
CA ALA A 231 -7.06 -6.45 -9.56
C ALA A 231 -7.93 -6.55 -8.29
N GLN A 232 -7.98 -7.73 -7.66
CA GLN A 232 -8.66 -7.94 -6.38
C GLN A 232 -7.72 -7.78 -5.18
N LEU A 233 -6.41 -7.70 -5.42
CA LEU A 233 -5.45 -7.48 -4.34
C LEU A 233 -5.52 -6.04 -3.87
N VAL A 234 -5.44 -5.85 -2.56
CA VAL A 234 -5.38 -4.55 -1.91
C VAL A 234 -4.06 -4.41 -1.14
N PRO A 235 -3.59 -3.20 -0.80
CA PRO A 235 -2.32 -3.02 -0.07
C PRO A 235 -2.28 -3.83 1.23
N GLY A 236 -3.42 -3.95 1.92
CA GLY A 236 -3.56 -4.76 3.12
C GLY A 236 -3.26 -6.25 2.92
N ASP A 237 -3.49 -6.84 1.74
CA ASP A 237 -3.19 -8.27 1.51
C ASP A 237 -1.70 -8.58 1.63
N PHE A 238 -0.87 -7.55 1.44
CA PHE A 238 0.57 -7.62 1.59
C PHE A 238 1.05 -7.32 3.02
N ALA A 239 0.17 -7.02 3.96
CA ALA A 239 0.50 -6.78 5.37
C ALA A 239 0.80 -8.08 6.14
N GLU A 240 1.52 -7.97 7.25
CA GLU A 240 1.71 -9.06 8.20
C GLU A 240 0.36 -9.50 8.81
N GLY A 241 0.21 -10.81 9.04
CA GLY A 241 -1.05 -11.41 9.47
C GLY A 241 -2.09 -11.58 8.36
N LYS A 242 -1.86 -11.01 7.17
CA LYS A 242 -2.63 -11.32 5.96
C LYS A 242 -1.86 -12.37 5.16
N HIS A 243 -2.49 -13.53 4.94
CA HIS A 243 -1.84 -14.69 4.35
C HIS A 243 -1.97 -14.69 2.82
N LEU A 244 -1.33 -13.73 2.13
CA LEU A 244 -1.13 -13.85 0.69
C LEU A 244 -0.34 -15.15 0.43
N LYS A 245 -1.00 -16.11 -0.23
CA LYS A 245 -0.44 -17.44 -0.46
C LYS A 245 0.55 -17.39 -1.62
N LEU A 246 1.83 -17.26 -1.28
CA LEU A 246 2.94 -17.47 -2.20
C LEU A 246 3.19 -18.99 -2.40
N PRO A 247 3.82 -19.40 -3.51
CA PRO A 247 4.17 -20.80 -3.74
C PRO A 247 5.14 -21.34 -2.68
N GLU A 248 5.26 -22.66 -2.60
CA GLU A 248 6.14 -23.32 -1.65
C GLU A 248 7.58 -22.79 -1.73
N GLY A 249 8.13 -22.44 -0.56
CA GLY A 249 9.47 -21.86 -0.45
C GLY A 249 9.52 -20.33 -0.61
N ALA A 250 8.42 -19.66 -0.92
CA ALA A 250 8.31 -18.20 -0.91
C ALA A 250 7.45 -17.71 0.27
N SER A 251 7.89 -16.68 0.97
CA SER A 251 7.16 -16.05 2.07
C SER A 251 7.62 -14.62 2.28
N PHE A 252 6.77 -13.78 2.86
CA PHE A 252 7.20 -12.49 3.38
C PHE A 252 7.66 -12.62 4.82
N GLY A 253 8.76 -11.95 5.15
CA GLY A 253 9.20 -11.74 6.52
C GLY A 253 8.23 -10.88 7.35
N PRO A 254 8.59 -10.64 8.63
CA PRO A 254 7.83 -9.76 9.51
C PRO A 254 7.83 -8.31 8.97
N GLU A 255 6.86 -7.51 9.40
CA GLU A 255 6.87 -6.07 9.11
C GLU A 255 7.97 -5.37 9.91
N MET A 256 8.86 -4.69 9.19
CA MET A 256 9.91 -3.88 9.80
C MET A 256 9.60 -2.41 9.59
N LYS A 257 9.38 -1.67 10.68
CA LYS A 257 8.95 -0.26 10.60
C LYS A 257 10.14 0.64 10.37
N VAL A 258 10.00 1.60 9.46
CA VAL A 258 11.02 2.60 9.17
C VAL A 258 10.80 3.82 10.04
N HIS A 259 11.89 4.31 10.65
CA HIS A 259 11.93 5.54 11.42
C HIS A 259 12.67 6.63 10.63
N PHE A 260 12.00 7.75 10.39
CA PHE A 260 12.59 8.95 9.80
C PHE A 260 12.93 9.93 10.93
N ASP A 261 14.15 10.45 10.90
CA ASP A 261 14.67 11.31 11.97
C ASP A 261 13.86 12.61 12.06
N GLY A 262 13.02 12.72 13.09
CA GLY A 262 12.49 14.02 13.50
C GLY A 262 10.98 14.11 13.69
N ARG A 263 10.13 13.13 13.34
CA ARG A 263 8.69 13.25 13.62
C ARG A 263 7.85 11.95 13.46
N TRP A 264 6.79 11.90 14.29
CA TRP A 264 5.58 11.06 14.26
C TRP A 264 5.61 9.67 14.93
N GLU A 265 5.72 9.67 16.26
CA GLU A 265 5.08 8.65 17.08
C GLU A 265 3.62 9.06 17.39
N GLY A 266 2.66 8.16 17.19
CA GLY A 266 1.32 8.27 17.79
C GLY A 266 0.16 8.75 16.92
N PHE A 267 0.29 8.85 15.60
CA PHE A 267 -0.88 9.09 14.74
C PHE A 267 -1.67 7.79 14.52
N GLU A 268 -2.68 7.57 15.35
CA GLU A 268 -3.68 6.53 15.10
C GLU A 268 -4.61 7.02 13.99
N THR A 269 -4.66 6.32 12.86
CA THR A 269 -5.61 6.67 11.81
C THR A 269 -7.03 6.37 12.28
N ALA A 270 -8.04 7.10 11.77
CA ALA A 270 -9.44 6.78 12.06
C ALA A 270 -9.78 5.31 11.77
N THR A 271 -9.14 4.71 10.76
CA THR A 271 -9.27 3.29 10.43
C THR A 271 -8.70 2.39 11.53
N GLU A 272 -7.55 2.72 12.11
CA GLU A 272 -6.99 1.96 13.23
C GLU A 272 -7.86 2.00 14.47
N PHE A 273 -8.43 3.18 14.78
CA PHE A 273 -9.40 3.31 15.87
C PHE A 273 -10.63 2.41 15.64
N VAL A 274 -11.15 2.40 14.41
CA VAL A 274 -12.29 1.55 14.02
C VAL A 274 -11.92 0.07 14.11
N LEU A 275 -10.80 -0.35 13.54
CA LEU A 275 -10.36 -1.76 13.53
C LEU A 275 -10.09 -2.30 14.94
N ARG A 276 -9.69 -1.45 15.90
CA ARG A 276 -9.53 -1.84 17.32
C ARG A 276 -10.84 -1.91 18.09
N SER A 277 -11.89 -1.26 17.58
CA SER A 277 -13.20 -1.21 18.26
C SER A 277 -14.10 -2.41 17.93
N PHE A 278 -13.61 -3.34 17.11
CA PHE A 278 -14.24 -4.61 16.75
C PHE A 278 -13.34 -5.79 17.17
#